data_AF-A0AA40ZX33-F1
#
_entry.id   AF-A0AA40ZX33-F1
#
_cell.length_a   1.000
_cell.length_b   1.000
_cell.length_c   1.000
_cell.angle_alpha   90.00
_cell.angle_beta   90.00
_cell.angle_gamma   90.00
#
_symmetry.space_group_name_H-M   'P 1'
#
loop_
_entity.id
_entity.type
_entity.pdbx_description
1 polymer ?
#
loop_
_entity_poly.entity_id
_entity_poly.type
_entity_poly.pdbx_seq_one_letter_code
_entity_poly.pdbx_strand_id
1 'polypeptide(L)' 'MSAELHRRVTITLRSLTIGTAIAAGIALAFLLMGHPHIALAAVIAIIFAQVIAIETLRAFAALHSRDPR' A
#
# COMPACT_ATOMS: atom_id res chain seq x y z
N MET A 1 -0.85 23.89 -2.88
CA MET A 1 -0.14 22.62 -2.57
C MET A 1 1.15 22.46 -3.38
N SER A 2 2.28 22.05 -2.77
CA SER A 2 3.57 21.87 -3.49
C SER A 2 3.56 20.64 -4.41
N ALA A 3 3.99 20.79 -5.67
CA ALA A 3 4.14 19.69 -6.64
C ALA A 3 5.01 18.53 -6.13
N GLU A 4 5.96 18.85 -5.24
CA GLU A 4 6.82 17.86 -4.60
C GLU A 4 6.06 16.94 -3.63
N LEU A 5 5.05 17.46 -2.91
CA LEU A 5 4.23 16.63 -2.02
C LEU A 5 3.37 15.64 -2.82
N HIS A 6 2.76 16.11 -3.90
CA HIS A 6 1.98 15.26 -4.81
C HIS A 6 2.87 14.16 -5.41
N ARG A 7 4.08 14.52 -5.87
CA ARG A 7 5.05 13.56 -6.39
C ARG A 7 5.45 12.52 -5.35
N ARG A 8 5.73 12.91 -4.11
CA ARG A 8 6.07 11.99 -3.03
C ARG A 8 4.95 11.01 -2.73
N VAL A 9 3.72 11.50 -2.56
CA VAL A 9 2.55 10.65 -2.29
C VAL A 9 2.34 9.64 -3.43
N THR A 10 2.44 10.08 -4.68
CA THR A 10 2.34 9.19 -5.84
C THR A 10 3.42 8.12 -5.86
N ILE A 11 4.68 8.48 -5.57
CA ILE A 11 5.79 7.51 -5.51
C ILE A 11 5.56 6.50 -4.37
N THR A 12 5.16 6.98 -3.18
CA THR A 12 4.90 6.13 -2.01
C THR A 12 3.74 5.15 -2.27
N LEU A 13 2.64 5.62 -2.85
CA LEU A 13 1.52 4.73 -3.17
C LEU A 13 1.90 3.71 -4.24
N ARG A 14 2.68 4.13 -5.26
CA ARG A 14 3.11 3.22 -6.32
C ARG A 14 4.07 2.15 -5.80
N SER A 15 5.02 2.51 -4.95
CA SER A 15 5.94 1.55 -4.34
C SER A 15 5.20 0.56 -3.46
N LEU A 16 4.21 1.05 -2.69
CA LEU A 16 3.36 0.20 -1.86
C LEU A 16 2.53 -0.76 -2.71
N THR A 17 1.91 -0.31 -3.79
CA THR A 17 1.18 -1.19 -4.72
C THR A 17 2.08 -2.29 -5.29
N ILE A 18 3.28 -1.94 -5.78
CA ILE A 18 4.25 -2.91 -6.28
C ILE A 18 4.63 -3.91 -5.18
N GLY A 19 4.92 -3.43 -3.97
CA GLY A 19 5.25 -4.27 -2.82
C GLY A 19 4.11 -5.23 -2.47
N THR A 20 2.86 -4.77 -2.45
CA THR A 20 1.70 -5.64 -2.18
C THR A 20 1.48 -6.68 -3.27
N ALA A 21 1.72 -6.35 -4.55
CA ALA A 21 1.61 -7.32 -5.63
C ALA A 21 2.67 -8.43 -5.52
N ILE A 22 3.92 -8.05 -5.19
CA ILE A 22 5.00 -9.01 -4.94
C ILE A 22 4.66 -9.89 -3.72
N ALA A 23 4.23 -9.28 -2.61
CA ALA A 23 3.83 -10.02 -1.41
C ALA A 23 2.67 -10.98 -1.69
N ALA A 24 1.71 -10.61 -2.52
CA ALA A 24 0.61 -11.49 -2.93
C ALA A 24 1.12 -12.69 -3.74
N GLY A 25 2.05 -12.47 -4.67
CA GLY A 25 2.71 -13.55 -5.41
C GLY A 25 3.47 -14.51 -4.49
N ILE A 26 4.20 -13.98 -3.51
CA ILE A 26 4.88 -14.78 -2.48
C ILE A 26 3.88 -15.57 -1.63
N ALA A 27 2.80 -14.93 -1.19
CA ALA A 27 1.75 -15.59 -0.41
C ALA A 27 1.14 -16.78 -1.17
N LEU A 28 0.84 -16.59 -2.46
CA LEU A 28 0.34 -17.65 -3.33
C LEU A 28 1.37 -18.78 -3.50
N ALA A 29 2.64 -18.46 -3.70
CA ALA A 29 3.70 -19.47 -3.81
C ALA A 29 3.80 -20.33 -2.54
N PHE A 30 3.79 -19.71 -1.35
CA PHE A 30 3.80 -20.45 -0.09
C PHE A 30 2.53 -21.26 0.14
N LEU A 31 1.37 -20.76 -0.28
CA LEU A 31 0.13 -21.51 -0.21
C LEU A 31 0.20 -22.79 -1.06
N LEU A 32 0.71 -22.68 -2.30
CA LEU A 32 0.89 -23.80 -3.21
C LEU A 32 1.94 -24.80 -2.72
N MET A 33 2.95 -24.35 -1.97
CA MET A 33 3.93 -25.22 -1.31
C MET A 33 3.43 -25.84 0.00
N GLY A 34 2.17 -25.63 0.39
CA GLY A 34 1.60 -26.20 1.62
C GLY A 34 2.04 -25.50 2.91
N HIS A 35 2.44 -24.23 2.83
CA HIS A 35 2.87 -23.41 3.97
C HIS A 35 1.82 -22.33 4.31
N PRO A 36 0.63 -22.70 4.81
CA PRO A 36 -0.50 -21.78 4.98
C PRO A 36 -0.24 -20.68 6.00
N HIS A 37 0.59 -20.95 7.02
CA HIS A 37 0.94 -19.96 8.04
C HIS A 37 1.74 -18.78 7.47
N ILE A 38 2.67 -19.07 6.55
CA ILE A 38 3.49 -18.05 5.88
C ILE A 38 2.64 -17.26 4.88
N ALA A 39 1.80 -17.96 4.12
CA ALA A 39 0.83 -17.32 3.23
C ALA A 39 -0.10 -16.37 4.01
N LEU A 40 -0.61 -16.81 5.16
CA LEU A 40 -1.45 -16.00 6.04
C LEU A 40 -0.69 -14.77 6.58
N ALA A 41 0.55 -14.93 7.02
CA ALA A 41 1.38 -13.80 7.49
C ALA A 41 1.59 -12.76 6.38
N ALA A 42 1.84 -13.21 5.14
CA ALA A 42 1.97 -12.32 3.98
C ALA A 42 0.65 -11.59 3.67
N VAL A 43 -0.50 -12.29 3.73
CA VAL A 43 -1.83 -11.66 3.55
C VAL A 43 -2.10 -10.61 4.63
N ILE A 44 -1.79 -10.90 5.89
CA ILE A 44 -1.93 -9.93 6.99
C ILE A 44 -1.08 -8.69 6.71
N ALA A 45 0.18 -8.86 6.31
CA ALA A 45 1.05 -7.73 5.96
C ALA A 45 0.50 -6.89 4.80
N ILE A 46 -0.09 -7.52 3.79
CA ILE A 46 -0.76 -6.83 2.67
C ILE A 46 -1.93 -5.99 3.17
N ILE A 47 -2.76 -6.52 4.07
CA ILE A 47 -3.90 -5.79 4.65
C ILE A 47 -3.40 -4.54 5.39
N PHE A 48 -2.36 -4.67 6.22
CA PHE A 48 -1.77 -3.53 6.92
C PHE A 48 -1.23 -2.47 5.94
N ALA A 49 -0.53 -2.90 4.88
CA ALA A 49 -0.05 -1.98 3.85
C ALA A 49 -1.21 -1.24 3.17
N GLN A 50 -2.31 -1.93 2.85
CA GLN A 50 -3.50 -1.30 2.26
C GLN A 50 -4.17 -0.28 3.19
N VAL A 51 -4.27 -0.59 4.48
CA VAL A 51 -4.79 0.37 5.49
C VAL A 51 -3.94 1.64 5.52
N ILE A 52 -2.61 1.49 5.55
CA ILE A 52 -1.68 2.64 5.53
C ILE A 52 -1.84 3.46 4.25
N ALA A 53 -2.04 2.79 3.11
CA ALA A 53 -2.25 3.46 1.83
C ALA A 53 -3.54 4.30 1.80
N ILE A 54 -4.63 3.75 2.35
CA ILE A 54 -5.92 4.44 2.46
C ILE A 54 -5.79 5.66 3.38
N GLU A 55 -5.16 5.51 4.55
CA GLU A 55 -4.94 6.63 5.47
C GLU A 55 -4.04 7.71 4.84
N THR A 56 -3.02 7.31 4.07
CA THR A 56 -2.17 8.25 3.31
C THR A 56 -2.99 9.03 2.28
N LEU A 57 -3.85 8.36 1.53
CA LEU A 57 -4.75 8.99 0.56
C LEU A 57 -5.75 9.92 1.24
N ARG A 58 -6.31 9.52 2.38
CA ARG A 58 -7.24 10.32 3.17
C ARG A 58 -6.59 11.60 3.69
N ALA A 59 -5.39 11.48 4.26
CA ALA A 59 -4.62 12.63 4.72
C ALA A 59 -4.27 13.58 3.56
N PHE A 60 -3.88 13.01 2.41
CA PHE A 60 -3.61 13.80 1.21
C PHE A 60 -4.85 14.52 0.68
N ALA A 61 -6.00 13.85 0.62
CA ALA A 61 -7.28 14.44 0.21
C ALA A 61 -7.73 15.54 1.18
N ALA A 62 -7.57 15.34 2.49
CA ALA A 62 -7.88 16.35 3.50
C ALA A 62 -7.00 17.59 3.33
N LEU A 63 -5.70 17.42 3.09
CA LEU A 63 -4.80 18.54 2.77
C LEU A 63 -5.21 19.25 1.48
N HIS A 64 -5.62 18.50 0.45
CA HIS A 64 -6.03 19.06 -0.83
C HIS A 64 -7.32 19.88 -0.73
N SER A 65 -8.29 19.39 0.05
CA SER A 65 -9.55 20.11 0.29
C SER A 65 -9.37 21.42 1.07
N ARG A 66 -8.32 21.54 1.88
CA ARG A 66 -7.99 22.76 2.66
C ARG A 66 -7.20 23.80 1.86
N ASP A 67 -6.64 23.43 0.73
CA ASP A 67 -5.82 24.31 -0.12
C ASP A 67 -6.33 24.25 -1.58
N PRO A 68 -7.53 24.81 -1.86
CA PRO A 68 -8.21 24.71 -3.17
C PRO A 68 -7.63 25.62 -4.26
N ARG A 69 -6.40 26.10 -4.09
CA ARG A 69 -5.72 26.99 -5.05
C ARG A 69 -5.09 26.23 -6.21
#